data_AF-A0A2V7ALI9-F1
#
_entry.id   AF-A0A2V7ALI9-F1
#
_cell.length_a   1.000
_cell.length_b   1.000
_cell.length_c   1.000
_cell.angle_alpha   90.00
_cell.angle_beta   90.00
_cell.angle_gamma   90.00
#
_symmetry.space_group_name_H-M   'P 1'
#
loop_
_entity.id
_entity.type
_entity.pdbx_description
1 polymer ?
#
loop_
_entity_poly.entity_id
_entity_poly.type
_entity_poly.pdbx_seq_one_letter_code
_entity_poly.pdbx_strand_id
1 'polypeptide(L)'
;MSPTLRLPRADGTLSEYRLTGQAAPTPPRGPIRSRVGFAALHVVADPLAPINPTLETRLDWDATLAYRRYVWSLGLAVAEAMDTS
;
A
#
# COMPACT_ATOMS: atom_id res chain seq x y z
N MET A 1 23.41 -10.44 5.34
CA MET A 1 23.54 -10.45 3.87
C MET A 1 22.25 -9.89 3.28
N SER A 2 22.33 -8.96 2.33
CA SER A 2 21.13 -8.43 1.67
C SER A 2 20.45 -9.52 0.84
N PRO A 3 19.11 -9.64 0.86
CA PRO A 3 18.39 -10.64 0.07
C PRO A 3 18.63 -10.47 -1.43
N THR A 4 18.59 -11.59 -2.16
CA THR A 4 18.63 -11.61 -3.62
C THR A 4 17.33 -12.21 -4.14
N LEU A 5 16.78 -11.63 -5.20
CA LEU A 5 15.56 -12.07 -5.89
C LEU A 5 15.86 -12.25 -7.37
N ARG A 6 15.20 -13.21 -8.05
CA ARG A 6 15.22 -13.26 -9.52
C ARG A 6 14.06 -12.44 -10.04
N LEU A 7 14.35 -11.40 -10.82
CA LEU A 7 13.35 -10.51 -11.40
C LEU A 7 13.34 -10.63 -12.93
N PRO A 8 12.16 -10.55 -13.57
CA PRO A 8 12.05 -10.53 -15.01
C PRO A 8 12.63 -9.24 -15.60
N ARG A 9 13.23 -9.36 -16.77
CA ARG A 9 13.67 -8.25 -17.62
C ARG A 9 12.73 -8.07 -18.80
N ALA A 10 12.82 -6.90 -19.43
CA ALA A 10 12.02 -6.57 -20.61
C ALA A 10 12.24 -7.53 -21.80
N ASP A 11 13.41 -8.18 -21.87
CA ASP A 11 13.76 -9.17 -22.89
C ASP A 11 13.24 -10.59 -22.57
N GLY A 12 12.47 -10.76 -21.49
CA GLY A 12 11.94 -12.04 -21.04
C GLY A 12 12.92 -12.91 -20.26
N THR A 13 14.18 -12.47 -20.10
CA THR A 13 15.16 -13.18 -19.27
C THR A 13 14.95 -12.91 -17.78
N LEU A 14 15.47 -13.78 -16.93
CA LEU A 14 15.54 -13.56 -15.49
C LEU A 14 16.92 -13.04 -15.11
N SER A 15 16.96 -12.09 -14.19
CA SER A 15 18.22 -11.62 -13.59
C SER A 15 18.15 -11.55 -12.09
N GLU A 16 19.27 -11.88 -11.45
CA GLU A 16 19.41 -11.70 -10.02
C GLU A 16 19.50 -10.21 -9.67
N TYR A 17 18.63 -9.80 -8.77
CA TYR A 17 18.61 -8.48 -8.16
C TYR A 17 18.87 -8.62 -6.67
N ARG A 18 19.99 -8.06 -6.22
CA ARG A 18 20.30 -7.93 -4.80
C ARG A 18 19.69 -6.64 -4.28
N LEU A 19 18.92 -6.72 -3.19
CA LEU A 19 18.33 -5.53 -2.57
C LEU A 19 19.43 -4.57 -2.11
N THR A 20 19.37 -3.32 -2.56
CA THR A 20 20.34 -2.26 -2.24
C THR A 20 19.76 -1.11 -1.41
N GLY A 21 18.45 -1.11 -1.15
CA GLY A 21 17.76 -0.06 -0.39
C GLY A 21 18.13 -0.01 1.09
N GLN A 22 17.96 1.16 1.69
CA GLN A 22 18.00 1.36 3.14
C GLN A 22 16.61 1.16 3.76
N ALA A 23 16.54 0.86 5.05
CA ALA A 23 15.28 0.78 5.77
C ALA A 23 14.52 2.12 5.71
N ALA A 24 13.19 2.05 5.66
CA ALA A 24 12.36 3.24 5.73
C ALA A 24 12.57 3.98 7.07
N PRO A 25 12.55 5.32 7.08
CA PRO A 25 12.68 6.09 8.30
C PRO A 25 11.49 5.84 9.24
N THR A 26 11.74 5.87 10.55
CA THR A 26 10.67 5.80 11.54
C THR A 26 9.84 7.09 11.48
N PRO A 27 8.50 7.00 11.35
CA PRO A 27 7.65 8.18 11.32
C PRO A 27 7.74 8.94 12.66
N PRO A 28 7.78 10.29 12.61
CA PRO A 28 7.79 11.10 13.83
C PRO A 28 6.47 10.91 14.60
N ARG A 29 6.55 11.01 15.93
CA ARG A 29 5.36 10.91 16.80
C ARG A 29 4.58 12.23 16.79
N GLY A 30 3.26 12.13 16.70
CA GLY A 30 2.34 13.26 16.80
C GLY A 30 1.97 13.87 15.45
N PRO A 31 1.12 14.93 15.45
CA PRO A 31 0.55 15.48 14.24
C PRO A 31 1.58 16.27 13.41
N ILE A 32 1.38 16.29 12.10
CA ILE A 32 2.11 17.16 11.17
C ILE A 32 1.79 18.62 11.49
N ARG A 33 2.81 19.47 11.61
CA ARG A 33 2.66 20.86 12.13
C ARG A 33 2.73 21.95 11.07
N SER A 34 3.42 21.70 9.95
CA SER A 34 3.75 22.74 8.96
C SER A 34 2.96 22.64 7.67
N ARG A 35 2.29 21.52 7.41
CA ARG A 35 1.51 21.23 6.20
C ARG A 35 0.31 20.36 6.53
N VAL A 36 -0.72 20.41 5.70
CA VAL A 36 -1.82 19.46 5.71
C VAL A 36 -1.55 18.43 4.62
N GLY A 37 -1.22 17.20 5.03
CA GLY A 37 -0.96 16.09 4.12
C GLY A 37 -2.12 15.12 4.10
N PHE A 38 -2.70 14.89 2.91
CA PHE A 38 -3.70 13.85 2.68
C PHE A 38 -3.07 12.69 1.89
N ALA A 39 -3.50 11.49 2.22
CA ALA A 39 -3.29 10.32 1.38
C ALA A 39 -4.65 9.86 0.83
N ALA A 40 -4.78 9.80 -0.50
CA ALA A 40 -5.85 9.07 -1.15
C ALA A 40 -5.54 7.58 -1.04
N LEU A 41 -6.42 6.82 -0.38
CA LEU A 41 -6.14 5.43 -0.04
C LEU A 41 -6.90 4.46 -0.94
N HIS A 42 -6.24 3.35 -1.24
CA HIS A 42 -6.83 2.21 -1.95
C HIS A 42 -7.79 1.42 -1.07
N VAL A 43 -8.62 0.58 -1.68
CA VAL A 43 -9.38 -0.48 -0.99
C VAL A 43 -8.67 -1.82 -1.11
N VAL A 44 -8.99 -2.73 -0.19
CA VAL A 44 -8.53 -4.12 -0.25
C VAL A 44 -9.70 -4.98 -0.71
N ALA A 45 -9.55 -5.65 -1.85
CA ALA A 45 -10.55 -6.60 -2.34
C ALA A 45 -10.58 -7.84 -1.44
N ASP A 46 -11.77 -8.40 -1.21
CA ASP A 46 -11.92 -9.73 -0.61
C ASP A 46 -11.56 -10.80 -1.65
N PRO A 47 -10.43 -11.52 -1.50
CA PRO A 47 -9.97 -12.47 -2.51
C PRO A 47 -10.77 -13.79 -2.51
N LEU A 48 -11.59 -14.04 -1.49
CA LEU A 48 -12.38 -15.27 -1.35
C LEU A 48 -13.86 -15.06 -1.67
N ALA A 49 -14.25 -13.83 -2.02
CA ALA A 49 -15.63 -13.51 -2.33
C ALA A 49 -16.14 -14.27 -3.57
N PRO A 50 -17.32 -14.91 -3.50
CA PRO A 50 -17.90 -15.65 -4.61
C PRO A 50 -18.65 -14.69 -5.56
N ILE A 51 -17.91 -13.81 -6.23
CA ILE A 51 -18.45 -12.81 -7.17
C ILE A 51 -17.74 -12.84 -8.51
N ASN A 52 -18.30 -12.19 -9.53
CA ASN A 52 -17.54 -11.86 -10.73
C ASN A 52 -16.73 -10.56 -10.50
N PRO A 53 -15.40 -10.61 -10.34
CA PRO A 53 -14.60 -9.45 -9.95
C PRO A 53 -14.47 -8.38 -11.04
N THR A 54 -14.89 -8.66 -12.29
CA THR A 54 -14.89 -7.65 -13.36
C THR A 54 -16.20 -6.89 -13.47
N LEU A 55 -17.26 -7.36 -12.80
CA LEU A 55 -18.60 -6.76 -12.81
C LEU A 55 -19.07 -6.30 -11.43
N GLU A 56 -18.54 -6.92 -10.38
CA GLU A 56 -18.95 -6.73 -8.99
C GLU A 56 -17.75 -6.39 -8.12
N THR A 57 -18.01 -5.87 -6.92
CA THR A 57 -16.96 -5.53 -5.96
C THR A 57 -17.31 -6.05 -4.57
N ARG A 58 -16.33 -6.69 -3.94
CA ARG A 58 -16.38 -7.10 -2.53
C ARG A 58 -15.08 -6.68 -1.87
N LEU A 59 -15.23 -5.98 -0.75
CA LEU A 59 -14.10 -5.44 0.00
C LEU A 59 -13.86 -6.28 1.24
N ASP A 60 -12.58 -6.51 1.54
CA ASP A 60 -12.16 -6.84 2.88
C ASP A 60 -12.16 -5.54 3.70
N TRP A 61 -13.25 -5.31 4.45
CA TRP A 61 -13.41 -4.11 5.25
C TRP A 61 -12.39 -4.01 6.39
N ASP A 62 -11.99 -5.14 6.97
CA ASP A 62 -11.06 -5.14 8.09
C ASP A 62 -9.67 -4.72 7.64
N ALA A 63 -9.18 -5.28 6.52
CA ALA A 63 -7.91 -4.89 5.92
C ALA A 63 -7.95 -3.45 5.37
N THR A 64 -9.04 -3.09 4.69
CA THR A 64 -9.30 -1.74 4.18
C THR A 64 -9.17 -0.72 5.32
N LEU A 65 -9.89 -0.89 6.43
CA LEU A 65 -9.86 0.00 7.59
C LEU A 65 -8.56 -0.09 8.41
N ALA A 66 -7.90 -1.24 8.45
CA ALA A 66 -6.58 -1.37 9.08
C ALA A 66 -5.55 -0.46 8.41
N TYR A 67 -5.57 -0.35 7.08
CA TYR A 67 -4.68 0.54 6.35
C TYR A 67 -4.96 2.03 6.64
N ARG A 68 -6.23 2.43 6.79
CA ARG A 68 -6.58 3.80 7.23
C ARG A 68 -5.98 4.12 8.60
N ARG A 69 -6.17 3.21 9.56
CA ARG A 69 -5.62 3.37 10.91
C ARG A 69 -4.10 3.45 10.90
N TYR A 70 -3.44 2.64 10.07
CA TYR A 70 -1.99 2.75 9.87
C TYR A 70 -1.59 4.13 9.35
N VAL A 71 -2.23 4.63 8.28
CA VAL A 71 -1.91 5.94 7.71
C VAL A 71 -2.19 7.08 8.70
N TRP A 72 -3.29 7.02 9.46
CA TRP A 72 -3.52 7.96 10.56
C TRP A 72 -2.43 7.92 11.62
N SER A 73 -1.91 6.72 11.94
CA SER A 73 -0.78 6.57 12.89
C SER A 73 0.51 7.23 12.39
N LEU A 74 0.64 7.45 11.08
CA LEU A 74 1.73 8.22 10.47
C LEU A 74 1.51 9.74 10.51
N GLY A 75 0.35 10.20 10.99
CA GLY A 75 -0.01 11.62 11.10
C GLY A 75 -0.62 12.24 9.84
N LEU A 76 -0.92 11.44 8.82
CA LEU A 76 -1.58 11.90 7.59
C LEU A 76 -3.10 11.86 7.75
N ALA A 77 -3.80 12.80 7.08
CA ALA A 77 -5.24 12.71 6.88
C ALA A 77 -5.56 11.73 5.74
N VAL A 78 -6.77 11.17 5.77
CA VAL A 78 -7.22 10.21 4.74
C VAL A 78 -8.23 10.90 3.85
N ALA A 79 -8.01 10.81 2.54
CA ALA A 79 -9.00 11.14 1.52
C ALA A 79 -9.68 9.85 1.08
N GLU A 80 -10.90 9.62 1.56
CA GLU A 80 -11.69 8.41 1.28
C GLU A 80 -12.46 8.49 -0.03
N ALA A 81 -12.74 7.33 -0.62
CA ALA A 81 -13.57 7.17 -1.81
C ALA A 81 -13.14 8.11 -2.97
N MET A 82 -11.82 8.21 -3.16
CA MET A 82 -11.19 8.99 -4.23
C MET A 82 -10.85 8.07 -5.41
N ASP A 83 -10.29 8.63 -6.49
CA ASP A 83 -9.88 7.88 -7.71
C ASP A 83 -8.89 6.72 -7.44
N THR A 84 -8.18 6.75 -6.32
CA THR A 84 -7.26 5.67 -5.89
C THR A 84 -7.98 4.48 -5.25
N SER A 85 -9.24 4.65 -4.82
CA SER A 85 -10.03 3.65 -4.11
C SER A 85 -10.64 2.60 -5.03
#